data_AF-A0A1R3UNZ7-F1
#
_entry.id   AF-A0A1R3UNZ7-F1
#
_cell.length_a   1.000
_cell.length_b   1.000
_cell.length_c   1.000
_cell.angle_alpha   90.00
_cell.angle_beta   90.00
_cell.angle_gamma   90.00
#
_symmetry.space_group_name_H-M   'P 1'
#
loop_
_entity.id
_entity.type
_entity.pdbx_description
1 polymer ?
#
loop_
_entity_poly.entity_id
_entity_poly.type
_entity_poly.pdbx_seq_one_letter_code
_entity_poly.pdbx_strand_id
1 'polypeptide(L)'
;MSKARAAFARLQLVENPPILDAAVLGEARTGAVERSPGREYGLGWWDAPVPGVDEPVVWHGGSTPGFAAMMLVLPERERAVVVLQNGYDQLRDGEIQAVGFGLAHLLTGGDTPVEPRTNPWGPALVWGVTAAIPLSVAGAVAAAAHLRRGRARRRWMAWAWSLFAASSVAATVALSVTNGARGVAVVRRGRGNRRPRPDSVR
;
A
#
# COMPACT_ATOMS: atom_id res chain seq x y z
N MET A 1 0.54 12.23 -24.64
CA MET A 1 0.51 10.90 -23.97
C MET A 1 -0.78 10.55 -23.22
N SER A 2 -1.62 11.50 -22.78
CA SER A 2 -2.87 11.19 -22.04
C SER A 2 -3.89 10.33 -22.84
N LYS A 3 -4.05 10.58 -24.14
CA LYS A 3 -5.08 9.93 -25.00
C LYS A 3 -5.02 8.40 -25.02
N ALA A 4 -3.83 7.80 -25.04
CA ALA A 4 -3.68 6.34 -25.14
C ALA A 4 -4.26 5.60 -23.92
N ARG A 5 -4.06 6.15 -22.71
CA ARG A 5 -4.57 5.54 -21.48
C ARG A 5 -6.07 5.71 -21.32
N ALA A 6 -6.61 6.86 -21.72
CA ALA A 6 -8.05 7.07 -21.77
C ALA A 6 -8.71 6.14 -22.81
N ALA A 7 -8.07 5.93 -23.97
CA ALA A 7 -8.54 4.97 -24.96
C ALA A 7 -8.53 3.54 -24.42
N PHE A 8 -7.44 3.13 -23.76
CA PHE A 8 -7.37 1.82 -23.11
C PHE A 8 -8.45 1.66 -22.03
N ALA A 9 -8.66 2.67 -21.18
CA ALA A 9 -9.72 2.66 -20.16
C ALA A 9 -11.12 2.57 -20.79
N ARG A 10 -11.37 3.24 -21.92
CA ARG A 10 -12.63 3.11 -22.65
C ARG A 10 -12.84 1.71 -23.21
N LEU A 11 -11.79 1.09 -23.77
CA LEU A 11 -11.85 -0.32 -24.20
C LEU A 11 -12.20 -1.26 -23.04
N GLN A 12 -11.90 -0.87 -21.81
CA GLN A 12 -12.31 -1.64 -20.65
C GLN A 12 -13.82 -1.58 -20.35
N LEU A 13 -14.53 -0.58 -20.85
CA LEU A 13 -15.96 -0.38 -20.58
C LEU A 13 -16.85 -0.94 -21.69
N VAL A 14 -16.29 -1.25 -22.86
CA VAL A 14 -17.07 -1.75 -23.99
C VAL A 14 -17.47 -3.20 -23.72
N GLU A 15 -18.75 -3.51 -23.91
CA GLU A 15 -19.29 -4.86 -23.77
C GLU A 15 -18.60 -5.84 -24.73
N ASN A 16 -18.38 -5.43 -25.98
CA ASN A 16 -17.67 -6.21 -27.00
C ASN A 16 -16.44 -5.45 -27.52
N PRO A 17 -15.28 -5.57 -26.84
CA PRO A 17 -14.08 -4.88 -27.26
C PRO A 17 -13.51 -5.49 -28.57
N PRO A 18 -12.90 -4.68 -29.44
CA PRO A 18 -12.39 -5.13 -30.75
C PRO A 18 -11.13 -6.02 -30.66
N ILE A 19 -10.58 -6.25 -29.47
CA ILE A 19 -9.29 -6.95 -29.26
C ILE A 19 -9.48 -8.27 -28.50
N LEU A 20 -10.45 -8.33 -27.58
CA LEU A 20 -10.71 -9.49 -26.73
C LEU A 20 -12.21 -9.74 -26.70
N ASP A 21 -12.60 -11.00 -26.65
CA ASP A 21 -14.00 -11.38 -26.41
C ASP A 21 -14.47 -10.87 -25.04
N ALA A 22 -15.74 -10.50 -24.94
CA ALA A 22 -16.37 -10.02 -23.71
C ALA A 22 -16.16 -10.99 -22.54
N ALA A 23 -16.29 -12.30 -22.81
CA ALA A 23 -16.11 -13.36 -21.83
C ALA A 23 -14.66 -13.40 -21.30
N VAL A 24 -13.67 -13.29 -22.18
CA VAL A 24 -12.24 -13.27 -21.82
C VAL A 24 -11.91 -12.02 -21.01
N LEU A 25 -12.50 -10.88 -21.35
CA LEU A 25 -12.32 -9.65 -20.59
C LEU A 25 -12.92 -9.76 -19.17
N GLY A 26 -14.09 -10.38 -19.05
CA GLY A 26 -14.72 -10.68 -17.76
C GLY A 26 -13.88 -11.64 -16.92
N GLU A 27 -13.34 -12.69 -17.53
CA GLU A 27 -12.43 -13.64 -16.86
C GLU A 27 -11.16 -12.93 -16.37
N ALA A 28 -10.54 -12.08 -17.19
CA ALA A 28 -9.31 -11.39 -16.82
C ALA A 28 -9.46 -10.50 -15.58
N ARG A 29 -10.67 -9.98 -15.35
CA ARG A 29 -11.04 -9.10 -14.24
C ARG A 29 -11.54 -9.80 -13.00
N THR A 30 -11.85 -11.09 -13.12
CA THR A 30 -12.36 -11.88 -12.02
C THR A 30 -11.18 -12.28 -11.14
N GLY A 31 -11.33 -12.13 -9.82
CA GLY A 31 -10.36 -12.62 -8.85
C GLY A 31 -10.10 -14.12 -9.01
N ALA A 32 -8.83 -14.51 -9.18
CA ALA A 32 -8.43 -15.92 -9.25
C ALA A 32 -7.65 -16.37 -8.00
N VAL A 33 -6.88 -15.47 -7.40
CA VAL A 33 -6.03 -15.76 -6.24
C VAL A 33 -6.22 -14.69 -5.16
N GLU A 34 -6.56 -15.10 -3.95
CA GLU A 34 -6.56 -14.21 -2.79
C GLU A 34 -5.12 -13.80 -2.43
N ARG A 35 -4.82 -12.50 -2.53
CA ARG A 35 -3.48 -11.95 -2.22
C ARG A 35 -3.43 -11.32 -0.83
N SER A 36 -4.59 -10.91 -0.32
CA SER A 36 -4.80 -10.41 1.03
C SER A 36 -6.28 -10.54 1.39
N PRO A 37 -6.66 -10.51 2.68
CA PRO A 37 -8.03 -10.78 3.11
C PRO A 37 -9.09 -9.99 2.32
N GLY A 38 -9.90 -10.70 1.55
CA GLY A 38 -10.98 -10.13 0.74
C GLY A 38 -10.54 -9.30 -0.47
N ARG A 39 -9.29 -9.46 -0.92
CA ARG A 39 -8.76 -8.84 -2.15
C ARG A 39 -8.13 -9.93 -3.01
N GLU A 40 -8.76 -10.17 -4.15
CA GLU A 40 -8.34 -11.19 -5.09
C GLU A 40 -7.67 -10.54 -6.30
N TYR A 41 -6.83 -11.31 -6.97
CA TYR A 41 -6.09 -10.88 -8.15
C TYR A 41 -6.36 -11.86 -9.29
N GLY A 42 -6.77 -11.31 -10.43
CA GLY A 42 -7.03 -12.04 -11.68
C GLY A 42 -5.84 -11.95 -12.64
N LEU A 43 -6.13 -11.88 -13.94
CA LEU A 43 -5.14 -11.76 -15.00
C LEU A 43 -4.68 -10.30 -15.17
N GLY A 44 -4.02 -9.78 -14.14
CA GLY A 44 -3.49 -8.41 -14.13
C GLY A 44 -4.41 -7.38 -13.45
N TRP A 45 -5.53 -7.80 -12.88
CA TRP A 45 -6.50 -6.93 -12.22
C TRP A 45 -6.68 -7.31 -10.76
N TRP A 46 -6.87 -6.30 -9.92
CA TRP A 46 -7.44 -6.48 -8.59
C TRP A 46 -8.96 -6.52 -8.70
N ASP A 47 -9.52 -7.59 -8.15
CA ASP A 47 -10.93 -7.71 -7.80
C ASP A 47 -11.02 -7.56 -6.29
N ALA A 48 -11.27 -6.33 -5.85
CA ALA A 48 -11.18 -5.97 -4.45
C ALA A 48 -12.14 -4.83 -4.12
N PRO A 49 -12.81 -4.88 -2.95
CA PRO A 49 -13.61 -3.78 -2.46
C PRO A 49 -12.82 -2.48 -2.40
N VAL A 50 -13.43 -1.40 -2.86
CA VAL A 50 -12.91 -0.05 -2.73
C VAL A 50 -13.64 0.63 -1.57
N PRO A 51 -12.92 1.26 -0.61
CA PRO A 51 -13.57 1.92 0.52
C PRO A 51 -14.61 2.96 0.06
N GLY A 52 -15.80 2.93 0.66
CA GLY A 52 -16.91 3.83 0.32
C GLY A 52 -17.65 3.49 -0.99
N VAL A 53 -17.26 2.43 -1.71
CA VAL A 53 -17.91 2.03 -2.95
C VAL A 53 -18.60 0.68 -2.74
N ASP A 54 -19.92 0.66 -2.89
CA ASP A 54 -20.77 -0.53 -2.65
C ASP A 54 -21.07 -1.34 -3.93
N GLU A 55 -20.33 -1.08 -5.01
CA GLU A 55 -20.42 -1.76 -6.30
C GLU A 55 -19.07 -2.37 -6.71
N PRO A 56 -19.04 -3.35 -7.62
CA PRO A 56 -17.81 -3.96 -8.10
C PRO A 56 -16.88 -2.94 -8.77
N VAL A 57 -15.64 -2.88 -8.28
CA VAL A 57 -14.58 -2.09 -8.90
C VAL A 57 -13.40 -3.00 -9.18
N VAL A 58 -12.95 -2.99 -10.42
CA VAL A 58 -11.72 -3.67 -10.82
C VAL A 58 -10.66 -2.63 -11.12
N TRP A 59 -9.45 -2.87 -10.64
CA TRP A 59 -8.42 -1.85 -10.74
C TRP A 59 -7.02 -2.43 -10.86
N HIS A 60 -6.10 -1.62 -11.37
CA HIS A 60 -4.69 -1.95 -11.39
C HIS A 60 -3.88 -0.69 -11.11
N GLY A 61 -2.84 -0.83 -10.29
CA GLY A 61 -1.88 0.22 -10.01
C GLY A 61 -0.49 -0.22 -10.46
N GLY A 62 0.32 0.74 -10.86
CA GLY A 62 1.72 0.52 -11.21
C GLY A 62 2.56 1.73 -10.87
N SER A 63 3.80 1.50 -10.46
CA SER A 63 4.72 2.56 -10.08
C SER A 63 6.13 2.27 -10.55
N THR A 64 6.88 3.34 -10.78
CA THR A 64 8.33 3.37 -10.97
C THR A 64 8.89 4.47 -10.08
N PRO A 65 10.22 4.54 -9.82
CA PRO A 65 10.78 5.67 -9.08
C PRO A 65 10.34 7.01 -9.68
N GLY A 66 9.67 7.83 -8.88
CA GLY A 66 9.17 9.15 -9.29
C GLY A 66 7.85 9.17 -10.09
N PHE A 67 7.23 8.02 -10.40
CA PHE A 67 5.97 7.99 -11.15
C PHE A 67 5.00 6.93 -10.66
N ALA A 68 3.71 7.26 -10.69
CA ALA A 68 2.62 6.32 -10.40
C ALA A 68 1.51 6.42 -11.42
N ALA A 69 0.86 5.29 -11.68
CA ALA A 69 -0.32 5.17 -12.50
C ALA A 69 -1.33 4.26 -11.81
N MET A 70 -2.61 4.61 -11.93
CA MET A 70 -3.71 3.79 -11.44
C MET A 70 -4.87 3.86 -12.43
N MET A 71 -5.50 2.71 -12.67
CA MET A 71 -6.72 2.61 -13.45
C MET A 71 -7.77 1.89 -12.62
N LEU A 72 -8.96 2.47 -12.54
CA LEU A 72 -10.14 1.87 -11.92
C LEU A 72 -11.25 1.83 -12.95
N VAL A 73 -11.96 0.72 -13.01
CA VAL A 73 -13.10 0.51 -13.89
C VAL A 73 -14.30 0.22 -13.00
N LEU A 74 -15.38 0.97 -13.21
CA LEU A 74 -16.67 0.85 -12.53
C LEU A 74 -17.68 0.37 -13.60
N PRO A 75 -17.79 -0.95 -13.83
CA PRO A 75 -18.56 -1.48 -14.95
C PRO A 75 -20.03 -1.08 -14.89
N GLU A 76 -20.63 -1.12 -13.70
CA GLU A 76 -22.05 -0.79 -13.47
C GLU A 76 -22.39 0.68 -13.77
N ARG A 77 -21.39 1.57 -13.79
CA ARG A 77 -21.55 3.00 -14.09
C ARG A 77 -21.10 3.37 -15.49
N GLU A 78 -20.53 2.43 -16.24
CA GLU A 78 -19.84 2.70 -17.50
C GLU A 78 -18.79 3.81 -17.36
N ARG A 79 -18.09 3.84 -16.21
CA ARG A 79 -17.06 4.84 -15.89
C ARG A 79 -15.72 4.18 -15.61
N ALA A 80 -14.66 4.91 -15.95
CA ALA A 80 -13.31 4.54 -15.56
C ALA A 80 -12.56 5.78 -15.07
N VAL A 81 -11.70 5.58 -14.07
CA VAL A 81 -10.81 6.59 -13.52
C VAL A 81 -9.38 6.22 -13.91
N VAL A 82 -8.63 7.20 -14.41
CA VAL A 82 -7.20 7.05 -14.69
C VAL A 82 -6.46 8.15 -13.95
N VAL A 83 -5.61 7.75 -13.00
CA VAL A 83 -4.74 8.66 -12.25
C VAL A 83 -3.31 8.47 -12.72
N LEU A 84 -2.62 9.58 -12.97
CA LEU A 84 -1.20 9.61 -13.29
C LEU A 84 -0.54 10.67 -12.43
N GLN A 85 0.58 10.32 -11.82
CA GLN A 85 1.32 11.24 -10.98
C GLN A 85 2.81 11.17 -11.32
N ASN A 86 3.44 12.35 -11.35
CA ASN A 86 4.87 12.57 -11.52
C ASN A 86 5.58 12.70 -10.16
N GLY A 87 5.13 11.89 -9.20
CA GLY A 87 5.75 11.74 -7.90
C GLY A 87 5.33 10.41 -7.32
N TYR A 88 6.30 9.58 -6.96
CA TYR A 88 6.05 8.32 -6.28
C TYR A 88 7.22 7.97 -5.38
N ASP A 89 6.88 7.60 -4.15
CA ASP A 89 7.73 6.86 -3.23
C ASP A 89 6.87 5.84 -2.48
N GLN A 90 7.48 4.77 -2.01
CA GLN A 90 6.77 3.65 -1.40
C GLN A 90 6.03 4.03 -0.12
N LEU A 91 6.48 5.06 0.62
CA LEU A 91 5.85 5.47 1.88
C LEU A 91 4.51 6.17 1.64
N ARG A 92 4.38 6.79 0.45
CA ARG A 92 3.18 7.54 0.03
C ARG A 92 2.24 6.74 -0.87
N ASP A 93 2.53 5.47 -1.14
CA ASP A 93 1.73 4.60 -2.00
C ASP A 93 0.23 4.61 -1.63
N GLY A 94 -0.08 4.59 -0.32
CA GLY A 94 -1.45 4.67 0.17
C GLY A 94 -2.14 6.00 -0.11
N GLU A 95 -1.42 7.12 -0.03
CA GLU A 95 -1.95 8.46 -0.36
C GLU A 95 -2.25 8.59 -1.84
N ILE A 96 -1.37 8.02 -2.66
CA ILE A 96 -1.48 8.04 -4.11
C ILE A 96 -2.69 7.21 -4.56
N GLN A 97 -2.85 6.01 -4.01
CA GLN A 97 -4.03 5.17 -4.29
C GLN A 97 -5.34 5.81 -3.80
N ALA A 98 -5.30 6.54 -2.67
CA ALA A 98 -6.48 7.20 -2.11
C ALA A 98 -7.08 8.24 -3.08
N VAL A 99 -6.28 8.86 -3.95
CA VAL A 99 -6.80 9.75 -5.00
C VAL A 99 -7.71 8.98 -5.97
N GLY A 100 -7.27 7.81 -6.44
CA GLY A 100 -8.05 6.98 -7.36
C GLY A 100 -9.33 6.44 -6.72
N PHE A 101 -9.23 5.92 -5.50
CA PHE A 101 -10.38 5.41 -4.75
C PHE A 101 -11.36 6.51 -4.35
N GLY A 102 -10.87 7.69 -3.95
CA GLY A 102 -11.70 8.84 -3.65
C GLY A 102 -12.49 9.32 -4.87
N LEU A 103 -11.86 9.37 -6.05
CA LEU A 103 -12.58 9.69 -7.29
C LEU A 103 -13.64 8.65 -7.64
N ALA A 104 -13.35 7.36 -7.46
CA ALA A 104 -14.37 6.32 -7.65
C ALA A 104 -15.55 6.50 -6.69
N HIS A 105 -15.29 6.78 -5.41
CA HIS A 105 -16.32 7.05 -4.41
C HIS A 105 -17.21 8.26 -4.79
N LEU A 106 -16.61 9.37 -5.23
CA LEU A 106 -17.35 10.53 -5.73
C LEU A 106 -18.21 10.19 -6.96
N LEU A 107 -17.67 9.41 -7.92
CA LEU A 107 -18.42 8.96 -9.10
C LEU A 107 -19.60 8.04 -8.75
N THR A 108 -19.50 7.32 -7.62
CA THR A 108 -20.60 6.50 -7.13
C THR A 108 -21.66 7.26 -6.34
N GLY A 109 -21.45 8.55 -6.08
CA GLY A 109 -22.38 9.43 -5.35
C GLY A 109 -21.97 9.75 -3.91
N GLY A 110 -20.73 9.46 -3.52
CA GLY A 110 -20.18 9.88 -2.24
C GLY A 110 -19.90 11.39 -2.17
N ASP A 111 -20.01 11.97 -0.98
CA ASP A 111 -19.91 13.42 -0.78
C ASP A 111 -18.49 13.91 -0.42
N THR A 112 -17.61 13.01 0.03
CA THR A 112 -16.24 13.35 0.45
C THR A 112 -15.24 12.30 -0.03
N PRO A 113 -14.08 12.68 -0.59
CA PRO A 113 -13.04 11.71 -0.95
C PRO A 113 -12.64 10.81 0.22
N VAL A 114 -12.27 9.58 -0.09
CA VAL A 114 -11.72 8.64 0.91
C VAL A 114 -10.44 9.23 1.49
N GLU A 115 -10.42 9.41 2.82
CA GLU A 115 -9.24 9.90 3.52
C GLU A 115 -8.04 8.94 3.32
N PRO A 116 -6.89 9.45 2.87
CA PRO A 116 -5.67 8.68 2.81
C PRO A 116 -5.33 8.05 4.15
N ARG A 117 -5.10 6.74 4.16
CA ARG A 117 -4.57 6.08 5.35
C ARG A 117 -3.09 6.39 5.47
N THR A 118 -2.76 7.52 6.10
CA THR A 118 -1.37 7.89 6.39
C THR A 118 -0.82 7.01 7.52
N ASN A 119 0.36 6.45 7.31
CA ASN A 119 1.07 5.73 8.37
C ASN A 119 2.10 6.68 9.01
N PRO A 120 1.80 7.29 10.18
CA PRO A 120 2.71 8.25 10.81
C PRO A 120 4.05 7.62 11.19
N TRP A 121 4.10 6.29 11.33
CA TRP A 121 5.32 5.56 11.65
C TRP A 121 6.29 5.47 10.47
N GLY A 122 5.80 5.57 9.22
CA GLY A 122 6.66 5.45 8.03
C GLY A 122 7.79 6.49 8.02
N PRO A 123 7.48 7.79 8.08
CA PRO A 123 8.49 8.84 8.18
C PRO A 123 9.35 8.72 9.44
N ALA A 124 8.73 8.42 10.59
CA ALA A 124 9.45 8.29 11.86
C ALA A 124 10.50 7.17 11.82
N LEU A 125 10.20 6.03 11.18
CA LEU A 125 11.12 4.92 11.02
C LEU A 125 12.28 5.30 10.08
N VAL A 126 11.99 5.94 8.94
CA VAL A 126 13.05 6.37 8.01
C VAL A 126 13.98 7.36 8.66
N TRP A 127 13.46 8.41 9.30
CA TRP A 127 14.30 9.41 9.98
C TRP A 127 14.99 8.84 11.21
N GLY A 128 14.34 7.95 11.95
CA GLY A 128 14.91 7.25 13.10
C GLY A 128 16.12 6.40 12.72
N VAL A 129 16.00 5.56 11.68
CA VAL A 129 17.11 4.75 11.17
C VAL A 129 18.21 5.64 10.59
N THR A 130 17.83 6.68 9.84
CA THR A 130 18.80 7.63 9.26
C THR A 130 19.61 8.35 10.34
N ALA A 131 18.99 8.73 11.46
CA ALA A 131 19.66 9.37 12.59
C ALA A 131 20.48 8.37 13.44
N ALA A 132 20.05 7.11 13.53
CA ALA A 132 20.75 6.08 14.29
C ALA A 132 22.14 5.76 13.72
N ILE A 133 22.32 5.87 12.40
CA ILE A 133 23.61 5.62 11.72
C ILE A 133 24.71 6.59 12.19
N PRO A 134 24.58 7.93 12.03
CA PRO A 134 25.62 8.86 12.47
C PRO A 134 25.83 8.84 14.00
N LEU A 135 24.76 8.61 14.79
CA LEU A 135 24.88 8.45 16.24
C LEU A 135 25.73 7.24 16.62
N SER A 136 25.54 6.12 15.91
CA SER A 136 26.32 4.89 16.12
C SER A 136 27.78 5.09 15.71
N VAL A 137 28.04 5.79 14.60
CA VAL A 137 29.41 6.15 14.16
C VAL A 137 30.08 7.06 15.20
N ALA A 138 29.40 8.10 15.68
CA ALA A 138 29.93 9.02 16.70
C ALA A 138 30.23 8.30 18.02
N GLY A 139 29.32 7.41 18.46
CA GLY A 139 29.51 6.58 19.64
C GLY A 139 30.74 5.67 19.53
N ALA A 140 30.94 5.02 18.38
CA ALA A 140 32.10 4.17 18.11
C ALA A 140 33.41 4.97 18.12
N VAL A 141 33.44 6.15 17.48
CA VAL A 141 34.61 7.04 17.45
C VAL A 141 34.96 7.53 18.86
N ALA A 142 33.97 7.97 19.65
CA ALA A 142 34.18 8.40 21.02
C ALA A 142 34.70 7.25 21.92
N ALA A 143 34.14 6.04 21.77
CA ALA A 143 34.60 4.86 22.47
C ALA A 143 36.07 4.53 22.12
N ALA A 144 36.43 4.53 20.85
CA ALA A 144 37.80 4.29 20.39
C ALA A 144 38.79 5.36 20.92
N ALA A 145 38.41 6.64 20.87
CA ALA A 145 39.22 7.74 21.40
C ALA A 145 39.44 7.64 22.92
N HIS A 146 38.43 7.18 23.67
CA HIS A 146 38.56 6.96 25.11
C HIS A 146 39.46 5.76 25.46
N LEU A 147 39.39 4.67 24.69
CA LEU A 147 40.26 3.51 24.86
C LEU A 147 41.73 3.88 24.56
N ARG A 148 41.99 4.65 23.50
CA ARG A 148 43.33 5.14 23.15
C ARG A 148 43.95 6.06 24.20
N ARG A 149 43.13 6.81 24.95
CA ARG A 149 43.60 7.71 26.02
C ARG A 149 43.78 7.02 27.38
N GLY A 150 43.75 5.68 27.45
CA GLY A 150 44.04 4.93 28.67
C GLY A 150 42.99 5.07 29.79
N ARG A 151 41.83 5.68 29.53
CA ARG A 151 40.77 5.88 30.54
C ARG A 151 39.87 4.64 30.65
N ALA A 152 40.44 3.54 31.14
CA ALA A 152 39.85 2.20 31.22
C ALA A 152 38.49 2.11 31.95
N ARG A 153 38.13 3.12 32.76
CA ARG A 153 36.89 3.15 33.56
C ARG A 153 35.60 3.43 32.74
N ARG A 154 35.69 3.72 31.44
CA ARG A 154 34.52 3.99 30.55
C ARG A 154 34.21 2.90 29.52
N ARG A 155 34.71 1.67 29.71
CA ARG A 155 34.29 0.50 28.90
C ARG A 155 32.76 0.31 28.90
N TRP A 156 32.11 0.51 30.05
CA TRP A 156 30.64 0.43 30.17
C TRP A 156 29.89 1.39 29.25
N MET A 157 30.48 2.55 28.89
CA MET A 157 29.88 3.49 27.96
C MET A 157 29.88 2.97 26.52
N ALA A 158 30.91 2.23 26.09
CA ALA A 158 30.92 1.59 24.77
C ALA A 158 29.85 0.48 24.66
N TRP A 159 29.66 -0.27 25.75
CA TRP A 159 28.57 -1.26 25.86
C TRP A 159 27.20 -0.59 25.88
N ALA A 160 27.03 0.50 26.62
CA ALA A 160 25.79 1.27 26.66
C ALA A 160 25.41 1.84 25.29
N TRP A 161 26.39 2.35 24.53
CA TRP A 161 26.16 2.83 23.16
C TRP A 161 25.83 1.69 22.17
N SER A 162 26.49 0.54 22.30
CA SER A 162 26.18 -0.64 21.47
C SER A 162 24.80 -1.21 21.78
N LEU A 163 24.40 -1.23 23.06
CA LEU A 163 23.07 -1.63 23.52
C LEU A 163 21.99 -0.63 23.08
N PHE A 164 22.30 0.67 23.05
CA PHE A 164 21.39 1.69 22.54
C PHE A 164 21.16 1.57 21.03
N ALA A 165 22.24 1.32 20.26
CA ALA A 165 22.12 1.02 18.83
C ALA A 165 21.29 -0.25 18.59
N ALA A 166 21.58 -1.34 19.32
CA ALA A 166 20.83 -2.58 19.22
C ALA A 166 19.35 -2.44 19.63
N SER A 167 19.04 -1.66 20.67
CA SER A 167 17.66 -1.45 21.13
C SER A 167 16.85 -0.58 20.16
N SER A 168 17.48 0.40 19.51
CA SER A 168 16.82 1.21 18.48
C SER A 168 16.40 0.40 17.24
N VAL A 169 17.22 -0.58 16.84
CA VAL A 169 16.89 -1.54 15.76
C VAL A 169 15.80 -2.50 16.24
N ALA A 170 15.90 -3.04 17.45
CA ALA A 170 14.91 -3.97 18.00
C ALA A 170 13.51 -3.34 18.18
N ALA A 171 13.44 -2.09 18.65
CA ALA A 171 12.18 -1.36 18.80
C ALA A 171 11.50 -1.11 17.45
N THR A 172 12.28 -0.79 16.41
CA THR A 172 11.81 -0.61 15.03
C THR A 172 11.19 -1.89 14.46
N VAL A 173 11.84 -3.03 14.69
CA VAL A 173 11.33 -4.35 14.27
C VAL A 173 10.05 -4.72 15.05
N ALA A 174 10.05 -4.53 16.37
CA ALA A 174 8.90 -4.87 17.22
C ALA A 174 7.64 -4.05 16.90
N LEU A 175 7.80 -2.75 16.62
CA LEU A 175 6.69 -1.88 16.22
C LEU A 175 6.13 -2.22 14.83
N SER A 176 6.96 -2.73 13.93
CA SER A 176 6.53 -3.18 12.60
C SER A 176 5.71 -4.46 12.67
N VAL A 177 6.14 -5.43 13.49
CA VAL A 177 5.46 -6.72 13.66
C VAL A 177 4.11 -6.57 14.38
N THR A 178 4.06 -5.78 15.46
CA THR A 178 2.84 -5.61 16.27
C THR A 178 1.73 -4.84 15.54
N ASN A 179 2.08 -3.87 14.70
CA ASN A 179 1.10 -3.15 13.89
C ASN A 179 0.60 -3.98 12.70
N GLY A 180 1.44 -4.85 12.12
CA GLY A 180 0.99 -5.85 11.15
C GLY A 180 -0.06 -6.79 11.72
N ALA A 181 0.13 -7.25 12.97
CA ALA A 181 -0.82 -8.13 13.66
C ALA A 181 -2.16 -7.44 14.01
N ARG A 182 -2.13 -6.15 14.41
CA ARG A 182 -3.36 -5.38 14.71
C ARG A 182 -4.22 -5.13 13.47
N GLY A 183 -3.60 -4.92 12.30
CA GLY A 183 -4.32 -4.80 11.03
C GLY A 183 -5.12 -6.05 10.66
N VAL A 184 -4.59 -7.24 10.96
CA VAL A 184 -5.26 -8.54 10.73
C VAL A 184 -6.46 -8.73 11.68
N ALA A 185 -6.35 -8.28 12.92
CA ALA A 185 -7.39 -8.46 13.94
C ALA A 185 -8.66 -7.61 13.68
N VAL A 186 -8.50 -6.37 13.19
CA VAL A 186 -9.64 -5.47 12.88
C VAL A 186 -10.48 -6.02 11.72
N VAL A 187 -9.83 -6.61 10.70
CA VAL A 187 -10.51 -7.18 9.52
C VAL A 187 -11.32 -8.44 9.88
N ARG A 188 -10.85 -9.25 10.83
CA ARG A 188 -11.59 -10.45 11.28
C ARG A 188 -12.93 -10.10 11.93
N ARG A 189 -13.06 -8.92 12.55
CA ARG A 189 -14.30 -8.46 13.20
C ARG A 189 -15.36 -7.98 12.21
N GLY A 190 -14.97 -7.48 11.03
CA GLY A 190 -15.89 -7.10 9.94
C GLY A 190 -16.42 -8.29 9.11
N ARG A 191 -15.84 -9.48 9.28
CA ARG A 191 -16.17 -10.71 8.53
C ARG A 191 -17.53 -11.33 8.92
N GLY A 192 -18.11 -10.93 10.06
CA GLY A 192 -19.33 -11.53 10.61
C GLY A 192 -20.64 -11.14 9.92
N ASN A 193 -20.63 -10.21 8.94
CA ASN A 193 -21.86 -9.62 8.41
C ASN A 193 -22.09 -9.83 6.90
N ARG A 194 -21.36 -10.75 6.25
CA ARG A 194 -21.62 -11.08 4.83
C ARG A 194 -22.65 -12.20 4.73
N ARG A 195 -23.75 -11.93 4.01
CA ARG A 195 -24.71 -12.96 3.59
C ARG A 195 -24.01 -13.99 2.69
N PRO A 196 -24.41 -15.27 2.75
CA PRO A 196 -23.87 -16.30 1.86
C PRO A 196 -24.18 -15.98 0.39
N ARG A 197 -23.20 -16.25 -0.49
CA ARG A 197 -23.40 -16.24 -1.95
C ARG A 197 -24.48 -17.27 -2.28
N PRO A 198 -25.48 -16.95 -3.12
CA PRO A 198 -26.37 -17.98 -3.64
C PRO A 198 -25.56 -18.94 -4.49
N ASP A 199 -25.70 -20.23 -4.18
CA ASP A 199 -24.98 -21.31 -4.83
C ASP A 199 -25.20 -21.29 -6.35
N SER A 200 -24.10 -21.50 -7.07
CA SER A 200 -24.11 -21.86 -8.48
C SER A 200 -24.89 -23.16 -8.66
N VAL A 201 -26.14 -23.04 -9.06
CA VAL A 201 -26.95 -24.15 -9.56
C VAL A 201 -26.30 -24.63 -10.87
N ARG A 202 -25.69 -25.81 -10.83
CA ARG A 202 -25.53 -26.67 -11.99
C ARG A 202 -26.77 -27.52 -12.13
#